data_AF-A0A3D0D1Z7-F1
#
_entry.id   AF-A0A3D0D1Z7-F1
#
_cell.length_a   1.000
_cell.length_b   1.000
_cell.length_c   1.000
_cell.angle_alpha   90.00
_cell.angle_beta   90.00
_cell.angle_gamma   90.00
#
_symmetry.space_group_name_H-M   'P 1'
#
loop_
_entity.id
_entity.type
_entity.pdbx_description
1 polymer ?
#
loop_
_entity_poly.entity_id
_entity_poly.type
_entity_poly.pdbx_seq_one_letter_code
_entity_poly.pdbx_strand_id
1 'polypeptide(L)'
;MATAILDLDLHHLPPEIAGLGRYHRALVLVRQRGQPVGQAILPVVDGGIDGAGLRDALMAAADEALREHWLHDIVSWDEVQTGGFEPRPATVAVCTRDRPGALRRCLDALMRLPDDGQDVLVVDNCPSSDATRRLVAGYERVRYVREERPGLNNARNRALHEARHEVVAFTDDDAAPDAGWLRALLRNFED
;
A
#
# COMPACT_ATOMS: atom_id res chain seq x y z
N MET A 1 9.00 -1.25 -20.54
CA MET A 1 7.61 -1.37 -21.02
C MET A 1 6.68 -0.98 -19.88
N ALA A 2 5.68 -0.12 -20.13
CA ALA A 2 4.77 0.33 -19.07
C ALA A 2 3.91 -0.84 -18.57
N THR A 3 3.75 -0.94 -17.25
CA THR A 3 2.96 -1.96 -16.56
C THR A 3 1.82 -1.28 -15.81
N ALA A 4 0.58 -1.76 -16.01
CA ALA A 4 -0.56 -1.33 -15.20
C ALA A 4 -0.48 -2.00 -13.82
N ILE A 5 -0.96 -1.31 -12.78
CA ILE A 5 -1.18 -1.91 -11.46
C ILE A 5 -2.70 -2.00 -11.27
N LEU A 6 -3.20 -3.19 -10.99
CA LEU A 6 -4.62 -3.47 -10.76
C LEU A 6 -4.80 -4.11 -9.39
N ASP A 7 -5.94 -3.86 -8.76
CA ASP A 7 -6.34 -4.45 -7.49
C ASP A 7 -7.73 -5.07 -7.68
N LEU A 8 -7.81 -6.41 -7.66
CA LEU A 8 -8.99 -7.16 -8.05
C LEU A 8 -9.38 -8.21 -7.00
N ASP A 9 -10.67 -8.24 -6.66
CA ASP A 9 -11.24 -9.26 -5.77
C ASP A 9 -11.89 -10.40 -6.58
N LEU A 10 -11.51 -11.64 -6.27
CA LEU A 10 -12.02 -12.86 -6.93
C LEU A 10 -13.55 -13.02 -6.82
N HIS A 11 -14.19 -12.44 -5.80
CA HIS A 11 -15.64 -12.44 -5.66
C HIS A 11 -16.35 -11.38 -6.52
N HIS A 12 -15.62 -10.37 -6.98
CA HIS A 12 -16.17 -9.22 -7.70
C HIS A 12 -15.32 -8.87 -8.92
N LEU A 13 -14.98 -9.87 -9.74
CA LEU A 13 -14.22 -9.65 -10.96
C LEU A 13 -15.08 -8.92 -12.01
N PRO A 14 -14.57 -7.84 -12.62
CA PRO A 14 -15.25 -7.19 -13.73
C PRO A 14 -15.28 -8.12 -14.96
N PRO A 15 -16.29 -8.01 -15.84
CA PRO A 15 -16.36 -8.81 -17.06
C PRO A 15 -15.27 -8.44 -18.08
N GLU A 16 -14.73 -7.22 -18.00
CA GLU A 16 -13.63 -6.73 -18.82
C GLU A 16 -12.92 -5.59 -18.08
N ILE A 17 -11.61 -5.47 -18.29
CA ILE A 17 -10.83 -4.30 -17.87
C ILE A 17 -10.33 -3.57 -19.12
N ALA A 18 -10.96 -2.45 -19.45
CA ALA A 18 -10.61 -1.61 -20.60
C ALA A 18 -9.72 -0.41 -20.20
N GLY A 19 -9.30 0.37 -21.20
CA GLY A 19 -8.57 1.63 -20.97
C GLY A 19 -7.08 1.45 -20.67
N LEU A 20 -6.53 0.27 -20.94
CA LEU A 20 -5.12 -0.08 -20.71
C LEU A 20 -4.25 0.08 -21.96
N GLY A 21 -4.70 0.83 -22.99
CA GLY A 21 -4.01 0.96 -24.28
C GLY A 21 -2.57 1.48 -24.24
N ARG A 22 -2.11 2.04 -23.10
CA ARG A 22 -0.72 2.45 -22.88
C ARG A 22 0.18 1.37 -22.26
N TYR A 23 -0.38 0.21 -21.93
CA TYR A 23 0.27 -0.84 -21.16
C TYR A 23 0.32 -2.14 -21.97
N HIS A 24 1.38 -2.93 -21.77
CA HIS A 24 1.52 -4.25 -22.40
C HIS A 24 1.24 -5.39 -21.43
N ARG A 25 1.24 -5.10 -20.13
CA ARG A 25 0.95 -6.04 -19.06
C ARG A 25 0.38 -5.32 -17.84
N ALA A 26 -0.28 -6.08 -16.98
CA ALA A 26 -0.75 -5.64 -15.68
C ALA A 26 -0.14 -6.53 -14.58
N LEU A 27 0.36 -5.91 -13.51
CA LEU A 27 0.56 -6.57 -12.23
C LEU A 27 -0.74 -6.41 -11.45
N VAL A 28 -1.33 -7.53 -11.06
CA VAL A 28 -2.60 -7.60 -10.36
C VAL A 28 -2.35 -8.04 -8.92
N LEU A 29 -2.75 -7.22 -7.96
CA LEU A 29 -2.95 -7.67 -6.59
C LEU A 29 -4.28 -8.43 -6.55
N VAL A 30 -4.23 -9.69 -6.13
CA VAL A 30 -5.38 -10.59 -6.07
C VAL A 30 -5.91 -10.63 -4.65
N ARG A 31 -7.21 -10.37 -4.50
CA ARG A 31 -7.91 -10.42 -3.22
C ARG A 31 -8.98 -11.50 -3.17
N GLN A 32 -9.24 -12.00 -1.98
CA GLN A 32 -10.40 -12.81 -1.66
C GLN A 32 -11.12 -12.17 -0.47
N ARG A 33 -12.34 -11.68 -0.70
CA ARG A 33 -13.17 -11.00 0.34
C ARG A 33 -12.44 -9.82 0.99
N GLY A 34 -11.75 -9.02 0.18
CA GLY A 34 -10.97 -7.85 0.59
C GLY A 34 -9.56 -8.17 1.10
N GLN A 35 -9.23 -9.42 1.39
CA GLN A 35 -7.90 -9.80 1.88
C GLN A 35 -6.94 -10.06 0.70
N PRO A 36 -5.74 -9.45 0.67
CA PRO A 36 -4.71 -9.81 -0.29
C PRO A 36 -4.30 -11.28 -0.12
N VAL A 37 -4.36 -12.04 -1.21
CA VAL A 37 -4.04 -13.48 -1.22
C VAL A 37 -2.94 -13.84 -2.22
N GLY A 38 -2.58 -12.93 -3.12
CA GLY A 38 -1.47 -13.16 -4.04
C GLY A 38 -1.33 -12.05 -5.08
N GLN A 39 -0.46 -12.29 -6.06
CA GLN A 39 -0.28 -11.40 -7.20
C GLN A 39 -0.15 -12.19 -8.50
N ALA A 40 -0.57 -11.58 -9.60
CA ALA A 40 -0.50 -12.16 -10.94
C ALA A 40 0.02 -11.16 -11.96
N ILE A 41 0.70 -11.64 -13.00
CA ILE A 41 1.08 -10.80 -14.15
C ILE A 41 0.26 -11.24 -15.36
N LEU A 42 -0.54 -10.33 -15.89
CA LEU A 42 -1.43 -10.57 -17.02
C LEU A 42 -0.98 -9.79 -18.25
N PRO A 43 -1.04 -10.38 -19.46
CA PRO A 43 -0.85 -9.61 -20.68
C PRO A 43 -2.02 -8.65 -20.89
N VAL A 44 -1.74 -7.48 -21.47
CA VAL A 44 -2.76 -6.55 -21.97
C VAL A 44 -2.80 -6.68 -23.49
N VAL A 45 -3.96 -7.06 -24.02
CA VAL A 45 -4.18 -7.30 -25.46
C VAL A 45 -5.23 -6.30 -25.94
N ASP A 46 -4.96 -5.62 -27.06
CA ASP A 46 -5.83 -4.59 -27.64
C ASP A 46 -6.31 -3.51 -26.64
N GLY A 47 -5.45 -3.20 -25.66
CA GLY A 47 -5.73 -2.20 -24.63
C GLY A 47 -6.69 -2.64 -23.53
N GLY A 48 -6.95 -3.95 -23.40
CA GLY A 48 -7.77 -4.51 -22.33
C GLY A 48 -7.33 -5.88 -21.82
N ILE A 49 -8.10 -6.39 -20.86
CA ILE A 49 -8.02 -7.75 -20.31
C ILE A 49 -9.46 -8.30 -20.27
N ASP A 50 -9.70 -9.38 -21.01
CA ASP A 50 -10.99 -10.09 -21.05
C ASP A 50 -11.25 -10.85 -19.72
N GLY A 51 -12.50 -10.86 -19.25
CA GLY A 51 -12.92 -11.47 -18.00
C GLY A 51 -12.81 -12.99 -17.94
N ALA A 52 -13.01 -13.70 -19.06
CA ALA A 52 -12.79 -15.14 -19.10
C ALA A 52 -11.29 -15.46 -18.97
N GLY A 53 -10.46 -14.77 -19.75
CA GLY A 53 -9.00 -14.85 -19.63
C GLY A 53 -8.47 -14.38 -18.28
N LEU A 54 -9.12 -13.41 -17.63
CA LEU A 54 -8.78 -12.90 -16.31
C LEU A 54 -8.92 -13.99 -15.24
N ARG A 55 -10.05 -14.70 -15.19
CA ARG A 55 -10.25 -15.76 -14.19
C ARG A 55 -9.24 -16.89 -14.36
N ASP A 56 -9.07 -17.38 -15.58
CA ASP A 56 -8.16 -18.49 -15.85
C ASP A 56 -6.70 -18.10 -15.59
N ALA A 57 -6.29 -16.89 -15.98
CA ALA A 57 -4.93 -16.42 -15.77
C ALA A 57 -4.64 -16.06 -14.31
N LEU A 58 -5.63 -15.57 -13.55
CA LEU A 58 -5.50 -15.41 -12.10
C LEU A 58 -5.36 -16.77 -11.40
N MET A 59 -6.17 -17.76 -11.78
CA MET A 59 -6.07 -19.13 -11.25
C MET A 59 -4.80 -19.87 -11.69
N ALA A 60 -4.17 -19.47 -12.80
CA ALA A 60 -2.88 -20.02 -13.25
C ALA A 60 -1.68 -19.31 -12.60
N ALA A 61 -1.79 -18.01 -12.31
CA ALA A 61 -0.76 -17.25 -11.58
C ALA A 61 -0.78 -17.50 -10.07
N ALA A 62 -1.89 -18.07 -9.59
CA ALA A 62 -2.16 -18.55 -8.24
C ALA A 62 -1.28 -19.73 -7.75
N ASP A 63 -0.07 -19.93 -8.26
CA ASP A 63 0.72 -21.10 -7.89
C ASP A 63 1.35 -20.97 -6.49
N GLU A 64 1.33 -22.11 -5.79
CA GLU A 64 1.68 -22.40 -4.38
C GLU A 64 1.10 -21.48 -3.28
N ALA A 65 1.37 -20.17 -3.29
CA ALA A 65 0.95 -19.25 -2.22
C ALA A 65 -0.57 -19.02 -2.16
N LEU A 66 -1.23 -18.89 -3.33
CA LEU A 66 -2.70 -18.81 -3.38
C LEU A 66 -3.32 -20.18 -3.05
N ARG A 67 -2.63 -21.27 -3.41
CA ARG A 67 -3.09 -22.65 -3.16
C ARG A 67 -3.07 -22.97 -1.66
N GLU A 68 -2.03 -22.56 -0.95
CA GLU A 68 -1.95 -22.65 0.51
C GLU A 68 -3.05 -21.80 1.16
N HIS A 69 -3.21 -20.52 0.79
CA HIS A 69 -4.28 -19.67 1.34
C HIS A 69 -5.70 -20.21 1.05
N TRP A 70 -5.95 -20.72 -0.16
CA TRP A 70 -7.23 -21.31 -0.55
C TRP A 70 -7.49 -22.65 0.17
N LEU A 71 -6.45 -23.47 0.38
CA LEU A 71 -6.54 -24.68 1.21
C LEU A 71 -6.80 -24.33 2.68
N HIS A 72 -6.18 -23.29 3.22
CA HIS A 72 -6.49 -22.80 4.57
C HIS A 72 -7.96 -22.38 4.71
N ASP A 73 -8.50 -21.62 3.75
CA ASP A 73 -9.89 -21.12 3.76
C ASP A 73 -10.93 -22.26 3.57
N ILE A 74 -10.65 -23.26 2.75
CA ILE A 74 -11.58 -24.40 2.52
C ILE A 74 -11.58 -25.41 3.65
N VAL A 75 -10.42 -25.71 4.22
CA VAL A 75 -10.29 -26.77 5.22
C VAL A 75 -10.77 -26.28 6.60
N SER A 76 -11.16 -25.00 6.73
CA SER A 76 -11.41 -24.37 8.04
C SER A 76 -10.26 -24.72 8.99
N TRP A 77 -9.04 -24.72 8.47
CA TRP A 77 -7.86 -24.86 9.32
C TRP A 77 -7.81 -23.53 10.03
N ASP A 78 -8.53 -23.48 11.16
CA ASP A 78 -8.70 -22.31 11.99
C ASP A 78 -7.35 -21.62 11.97
N GLU A 79 -7.29 -20.44 11.32
CA GLU A 79 -6.34 -19.43 11.74
C GLU A 79 -6.41 -19.53 13.25
N VAL A 80 -5.32 -20.00 13.88
CA VAL A 80 -5.17 -19.95 15.31
C VAL A 80 -5.73 -18.60 15.65
N GLN A 81 -6.89 -18.57 16.33
CA GLN A 81 -7.56 -17.35 16.70
C GLN A 81 -6.50 -16.61 17.50
N THR A 82 -5.75 -15.73 16.85
CA THR A 82 -4.75 -14.94 17.51
C THR A 82 -5.60 -14.09 18.40
N GLY A 83 -5.56 -14.39 19.71
CA GLY A 83 -6.30 -13.65 20.71
C GLY A 83 -6.12 -12.15 20.45
N GLY A 84 -7.15 -11.36 20.78
CA GLY A 84 -7.30 -9.96 20.36
C GLY A 84 -6.00 -9.23 20.02
N PHE A 85 -5.73 -9.09 18.71
CA PHE A 85 -4.65 -8.23 18.19
C PHE A 85 -4.94 -6.79 18.62
N GLU A 86 -4.18 -6.29 19.58
CA GLU A 86 -4.16 -4.87 19.95
C GLU A 86 -2.90 -4.22 19.36
N PRO A 87 -2.99 -3.58 18.18
CA PRO A 87 -1.83 -3.00 17.52
C PRO A 87 -1.16 -1.95 18.42
N ARG A 88 0.16 -2.08 18.61
CA ARG A 88 0.96 -1.00 19.19
C ARG A 88 0.89 0.23 18.27
N PRO A 89 0.69 1.45 18.79
CA PRO A 89 0.74 2.67 17.98
C PRO A 89 2.09 2.81 17.25
N ALA A 90 2.06 3.39 16.05
CA ALA A 90 3.24 3.59 15.22
C ALA A 90 3.30 5.00 14.62
N THR A 91 4.50 5.49 14.31
CA THR A 91 4.66 6.66 13.44
C THR A 91 4.83 6.19 12.00
N VAL A 92 3.89 6.54 11.12
CA VAL A 92 4.00 6.30 9.67
C VAL A 92 4.74 7.46 9.04
N ALA A 93 5.95 7.21 8.54
CA ALA A 93 6.83 8.25 8.00
C ALA A 93 6.90 8.20 6.46
N VAL A 94 6.66 9.34 5.82
CA VAL A 94 6.80 9.53 4.36
C VAL A 94 7.85 10.59 4.10
N CYS A 95 8.95 10.21 3.45
CA CYS A 95 9.98 11.15 3.01
C CYS A 95 9.70 11.55 1.56
N THR A 96 9.61 12.84 1.28
CA THR A 96 9.32 13.35 -0.07
C THR A 96 10.26 14.49 -0.44
N ARG A 97 10.38 14.78 -1.74
CA ARG A 97 11.03 16.00 -2.24
C ARG A 97 10.41 16.39 -3.57
N ASP A 98 9.80 17.56 -3.63
CA ASP A 98 9.29 18.19 -4.86
C ASP A 98 8.30 17.30 -5.67
N ARG A 99 7.54 16.43 -4.99
CA ARG A 99 6.56 15.50 -5.60
C ARG A 99 5.14 15.59 -4.98
N PRO A 100 4.54 16.78 -4.86
CA PRO A 100 3.26 16.94 -4.17
C PRO A 100 2.12 16.11 -4.78
N GLY A 101 2.11 15.89 -6.10
CA GLY A 101 1.09 15.07 -6.75
C GLY A 101 1.17 13.57 -6.41
N ALA A 102 2.37 13.03 -6.22
CA ALA A 102 2.55 11.65 -5.77
C ALA A 102 2.19 11.55 -4.28
N LEU A 103 2.75 12.44 -3.47
CA LEU A 103 2.49 12.50 -2.04
C LEU A 103 0.99 12.59 -1.73
N ARG A 104 0.22 13.38 -2.48
CA ARG A 104 -1.24 13.46 -2.31
C ARG A 104 -1.90 12.08 -2.37
N ARG A 105 -1.54 11.26 -3.37
CA ARG A 105 -2.11 9.90 -3.51
C ARG A 105 -1.71 9.00 -2.35
N CYS A 106 -0.45 9.09 -1.91
CA CYS A 106 0.05 8.36 -0.74
C CYS A 106 -0.71 8.76 0.53
N LEU A 107 -0.86 10.06 0.80
CA LEU A 107 -1.60 10.57 1.94
C LEU A 107 -3.08 10.17 1.88
N ASP A 108 -3.73 10.25 0.72
CA ASP A 108 -5.12 9.83 0.54
C ASP A 108 -5.32 8.34 0.86
N ALA A 109 -4.33 7.48 0.54
CA ALA A 109 -4.34 6.07 0.93
C ALA A 109 -4.10 5.89 2.43
N LEU A 110 -3.12 6.62 3.01
CA LEU A 110 -2.82 6.59 4.44
C LEU A 110 -4.00 7.05 5.32
N MET A 111 -4.81 8.00 4.85
CA MET A 111 -6.00 8.45 5.57
C MET A 111 -7.14 7.42 5.57
N ARG A 112 -7.03 6.34 4.79
CA ARG A 112 -8.00 5.22 4.79
C ARG A 112 -7.59 4.08 5.71
N LEU A 113 -6.40 4.16 6.33
CA LEU A 113 -6.00 3.18 7.33
C LEU A 113 -6.96 3.23 8.53
N PRO A 114 -7.29 2.09 9.14
CA PRO A 114 -7.96 2.07 10.44
C PRO A 114 -7.22 2.92 11.46
N ASP A 115 -7.94 3.61 12.34
CA ASP A 115 -7.33 4.42 13.39
C ASP A 115 -6.98 3.55 14.61
N ASP A 116 -5.72 3.14 14.68
CA ASP A 116 -5.15 2.34 15.77
C ASP A 116 -4.20 3.18 16.65
N GLY A 117 -4.37 4.51 16.65
CA GLY A 117 -3.52 5.43 17.40
C GLY A 117 -2.23 5.83 16.68
N GLN A 118 -2.03 5.42 15.43
CA GLN A 118 -0.89 5.85 14.64
C GLN A 118 -0.95 7.35 14.30
N ASP A 119 0.23 7.95 14.16
CA ASP A 119 0.39 9.29 13.60
C ASP A 119 1.12 9.25 12.25
N VAL A 120 0.78 10.16 11.34
CA VAL A 120 1.44 10.27 10.03
C VAL A 120 2.40 11.46 10.04
N LEU A 121 3.63 11.25 9.61
CA LEU A 121 4.69 12.25 9.53
C LEU A 121 5.21 12.35 8.09
N VAL A 122 5.07 13.54 7.50
CA VAL A 122 5.73 13.89 6.24
C VAL A 122 7.03 14.64 6.53
N VAL A 123 8.13 14.11 6.02
CA VAL A 123 9.43 14.79 6.00
C VAL A 123 9.71 15.31 4.59
N ASP A 124 9.64 16.62 4.43
CA ASP A 124 9.92 17.31 3.17
C ASP A 124 11.41 17.64 3.07
N ASN A 125 12.11 16.92 2.18
CA ASN A 125 13.56 16.88 2.14
C ASN A 125 14.16 17.89 1.16
N CYS A 126 14.70 18.98 1.70
CA CYS A 126 15.32 20.08 0.97
C CYS A 126 14.46 20.55 -0.21
N PRO A 127 13.19 20.93 0.05
CA PRO A 127 12.25 21.26 -1.01
C PRO A 127 12.63 22.56 -1.70
N SER A 128 12.38 22.61 -3.01
CA SER A 128 12.57 23.80 -3.83
C SER A 128 11.45 24.84 -3.69
N SER A 129 10.32 24.46 -3.07
CA SER A 129 9.13 25.29 -2.90
C SER A 129 8.32 24.89 -1.67
N ASP A 130 7.30 25.68 -1.30
CA ASP A 130 6.37 25.35 -0.21
C ASP A 130 5.21 24.43 -0.62
N ALA A 131 5.24 23.85 -1.82
CA ALA A 131 4.11 23.09 -2.36
C ALA A 131 3.72 21.88 -1.49
N THR A 132 4.70 21.13 -1.00
CA THR A 132 4.49 20.00 -0.07
C THR A 132 3.87 20.47 1.23
N ARG A 133 4.42 21.55 1.84
CA ARG A 133 3.89 22.11 3.09
C ARG A 133 2.42 22.51 2.96
N ARG A 134 2.05 23.18 1.87
CA ARG A 134 0.66 23.59 1.60
C ARG A 134 -0.25 22.39 1.37
N LEU A 135 0.23 21.35 0.69
CA LEU A 135 -0.49 20.09 0.53
C LEU A 135 -0.80 19.46 1.89
N VAL A 136 0.23 19.29 2.73
CA VAL A 136 0.08 18.61 4.03
C VAL A 136 -0.84 19.37 4.98
N ALA A 137 -0.87 20.71 4.91
CA ALA A 137 -1.78 21.53 5.71
C ALA A 137 -3.28 21.21 5.49
N GLY A 138 -3.64 20.53 4.39
CA GLY A 138 -5.00 20.04 4.14
C GLY A 138 -5.37 18.73 4.84
N TYR A 139 -4.46 18.12 5.60
CA TYR A 139 -4.68 16.85 6.28
C TYR A 139 -4.54 17.03 7.80
N GLU A 140 -5.64 16.88 8.55
CA GLU A 140 -5.66 17.15 9.99
C GLU A 140 -4.78 16.22 10.82
N ARG A 141 -4.59 14.98 10.35
CA ARG A 141 -3.85 13.92 11.06
C ARG A 141 -2.39 13.76 10.61
N VAL A 142 -1.89 14.68 9.78
CA VAL A 142 -0.55 14.58 9.18
C VAL A 142 0.34 15.71 9.71
N ARG A 143 1.46 15.31 10.31
CA ARG A 143 2.51 16.24 10.75
C ARG A 143 3.45 16.52 9.58
N TYR A 144 3.93 17.76 9.50
CA TYR A 144 4.91 18.20 8.52
C TYR A 144 6.22 18.59 9.22
N VAL A 145 7.34 18.07 8.74
CA VAL A 145 8.68 18.51 9.13
C VAL A 145 9.52 18.77 7.87
N ARG A 146 10.29 19.86 7.89
CA ARG A 146 11.27 20.16 6.85
C ARG A 146 12.65 19.65 7.28
N GLU A 147 13.32 18.95 6.37
CA GLU A 147 14.75 18.61 6.47
C GLU A 147 15.52 19.51 5.50
N GLU A 148 16.51 20.26 5.97
CA GLU A 148 17.23 21.22 5.12
C GLU A 148 18.33 20.56 4.29
N ARG A 149 18.89 19.44 4.76
CA ARG A 149 19.99 18.74 4.09
C ARG A 149 19.42 17.73 3.09
N PRO A 150 19.76 17.85 1.79
CA PRO A 150 19.25 16.91 0.79
C PRO A 150 19.77 15.49 1.07
N GLY A 151 18.94 14.49 0.76
CA GLY A 151 19.28 13.07 0.85
C GLY A 151 18.25 12.27 1.65
N LEU A 152 17.82 11.13 1.10
CA LEU A 152 16.82 10.26 1.71
C LEU A 152 17.20 9.80 3.12
N ASN A 153 18.48 9.51 3.37
CA ASN A 153 18.94 9.11 4.70
C ASN A 153 18.83 10.26 5.72
N ASN A 154 19.07 11.51 5.32
CA ASN A 154 18.86 12.66 6.20
C ASN A 154 17.37 12.80 6.55
N ALA A 155 16.48 12.62 5.57
CA ALA A 155 15.04 12.63 5.78
C ALA A 155 14.56 11.50 6.70
N ARG A 156 15.06 10.27 6.51
CA ARG A 156 14.74 9.12 7.37
C ARG A 156 15.26 9.32 8.80
N ASN A 157 16.49 9.82 8.97
CA ASN A 157 17.02 10.13 10.29
C ASN A 157 16.22 11.23 10.98
N ARG A 158 15.77 12.25 10.24
CA ARG A 158 14.86 13.26 10.74
C ARG A 158 13.53 12.63 11.18
N ALA A 159 12.96 11.72 10.39
CA ALA A 159 11.74 11.02 10.77
C ALA A 159 11.90 10.23 12.08
N LEU A 160 13.02 9.53 12.26
CA LEU A 160 13.31 8.80 13.51
C LEU A 160 13.41 9.74 14.72
N HIS A 161 13.97 10.93 14.56
CA HIS A 161 14.08 11.92 15.65
C HIS A 161 12.73 12.54 16.03
N GLU A 162 11.83 12.66 15.05
CA GLU A 162 10.50 13.29 15.20
C GLU A 162 9.38 12.28 15.46
N ALA A 163 9.72 10.99 15.49
CA ALA A 163 8.78 9.91 15.76
C ALA A 163 8.24 10.02 17.19
N ARG A 164 6.97 9.65 17.36
CA ARG A 164 6.27 9.71 18.66
C ARG A 164 6.06 8.34 19.28
N HIS A 165 6.29 7.29 18.51
CA HIS A 165 6.03 5.92 18.86
C HIS A 165 7.31 5.09 18.72
N GLU A 166 7.34 3.94 19.39
CA GLU A 166 8.49 3.03 19.37
C GLU A 166 8.69 2.39 17.99
N VAL A 167 7.60 2.16 17.26
CA VAL A 167 7.63 1.64 15.89
C VAL A 167 7.51 2.78 14.89
N VAL A 168 8.42 2.81 13.91
CA VAL A 168 8.37 3.73 12.77
C VAL A 168 8.18 2.92 11.49
N ALA A 169 7.04 3.08 10.84
CA ALA A 169 6.72 2.42 9.58
C ALA A 169 6.98 3.39 8.41
N PHE A 170 7.97 3.10 7.58
CA PHE A 170 8.27 3.92 6.41
C PHE A 170 7.46 3.48 5.20
N THR A 171 6.97 4.46 4.43
CA THR A 171 6.45 4.24 3.08
C THR A 171 6.90 5.35 2.14
N ASP A 172 6.95 5.06 0.84
CA ASP A 172 7.41 6.02 -0.16
C ASP A 172 6.28 6.97 -0.60
N ASP A 173 6.65 8.15 -1.10
CA ASP A 173 5.68 9.19 -1.49
C ASP A 173 4.90 8.85 -2.77
N ASP A 174 5.31 7.82 -3.50
CA ASP A 174 4.66 7.28 -4.69
C ASP A 174 3.96 5.93 -4.44
N ALA A 175 3.92 5.46 -3.20
CA ALA A 175 3.17 4.29 -2.78
C ALA A 175 1.70 4.63 -2.47
N ALA A 176 0.84 3.62 -2.49
CA ALA A 176 -0.54 3.68 -1.99
C ALA A 176 -0.75 2.50 -1.03
N PRO A 177 -0.50 2.69 0.29
CA PRO A 177 -0.61 1.61 1.27
C PRO A 177 -2.02 1.01 1.34
N ASP A 178 -2.08 -0.31 1.48
CA ASP A 178 -3.32 -1.05 1.70
C ASP A 178 -3.90 -0.76 3.10
N ALA A 179 -5.22 -0.88 3.28
CA ALA A 179 -5.88 -0.67 4.58
C ALA A 179 -5.36 -1.62 5.68
N GLY A 180 -4.93 -2.83 5.33
CA GLY A 180 -4.33 -3.80 6.24
C GLY A 180 -2.81 -3.66 6.42
N TRP A 181 -2.15 -2.81 5.64
CA TRP A 181 -0.68 -2.72 5.56
C TRP A 181 -0.02 -2.50 6.92
N LEU A 182 -0.47 -1.48 7.67
CA LEU A 182 0.16 -1.12 8.94
C LEU A 182 -0.04 -2.21 9.99
N ARG A 183 -1.26 -2.73 10.13
CA ARG A 183 -1.55 -3.83 11.07
C ARG A 183 -0.73 -5.07 10.75
N ALA A 184 -0.60 -5.43 9.47
CA ALA A 184 0.21 -6.56 9.04
C ALA A 184 1.69 -6.39 9.40
N LEU A 185 2.24 -5.17 9.29
CA LEU A 185 3.60 -4.88 9.78
C LEU A 185 3.69 -5.04 11.30
N LEU A 186 2.75 -4.44 12.03
CA LEU A 186 2.77 -4.38 13.50
C LEU A 186 2.61 -5.74 14.18
N ARG A 187 1.97 -6.73 13.54
CA ARG A 187 1.91 -8.13 14.01
C ARG A 187 3.28 -8.72 14.33
N ASN A 188 4.34 -8.29 13.65
CA ASN A 188 5.70 -8.79 13.88
C ASN A 188 6.37 -8.17 15.12
N PHE A 189 5.68 -7.27 15.82
CA PHE A 189 6.15 -6.58 17.03
C PHE A 189 5.26 -6.91 18.23
N GLU A 190 4.44 -7.96 18.14
CA GLU A 190 3.76 -8.57 19.26
C GLU A 190 4.76 -9.53 19.94
N ASP A 191 5.17 -9.19 21.17
CA ASP A 191 6.03 -10.03 22.01
C ASP A 191 5.19 -10.96 22.90
#